data_AF-A0A942A0R6-F1
#
_entry.id   AF-A0A942A0R6-F1
#
_cell.length_a   1.000
_cell.length_b   1.000
_cell.length_c   1.000
_cell.angle_alpha   90.00
_cell.angle_beta   90.00
_cell.angle_gamma   90.00
#
_symmetry.space_group_name_H-M   'P 1'
#
loop_
_entity.id
_entity.type
_entity.pdbx_description
1 polymer ?
#
loop_
_entity_poly.entity_id
_entity_poly.type
_entity_poly.pdbx_seq_one_letter_code
_entity_poly.pdbx_strand_id
1 'polypeptide(L)'
;MKDDVFAKVENQYVNYGTRARELQKQGQKLIGYICSFVPLEIITAAGCVPFRVRGDIREPITQGDTLMETIVCPFIRSCFDLSVKGKYDFLSGMVIPHGCDSMVRSYSTWNYSLNLPYFHFV
;
A
#
# COMPACT_ATOMS: atom_id res chain seq x y z
N MET A 1 25.45 -23.36 0.41
CA MET A 1 25.02 -22.18 1.19
C MET A 1 24.44 -21.05 0.30
N LYS A 2 23.92 -21.36 -0.90
CA LYS A 2 23.20 -20.42 -1.78
C LYS A 2 21.67 -20.59 -1.71
N ASP A 3 21.20 -21.63 -1.02
CA ASP A 3 19.78 -22.01 -0.96
C ASP A 3 18.93 -21.21 0.05
N ASP A 4 19.53 -20.31 0.83
CA ASP A 4 18.84 -19.61 1.94
C ASP A 4 18.27 -18.22 1.55
N VAL A 5 18.97 -17.44 0.72
CA VAL A 5 18.53 -16.07 0.40
C VAL A 5 17.32 -16.08 -0.54
N PHE A 6 17.32 -16.91 -1.58
CA PHE A 6 16.20 -16.98 -2.51
C PHE A 6 14.93 -17.55 -1.86
N ALA A 7 15.06 -18.51 -0.94
CA ALA A 7 13.94 -19.00 -0.14
C ALA A 7 13.33 -17.90 0.75
N LYS A 8 14.17 -17.07 1.36
CA LYS A 8 13.71 -15.90 2.13
C LYS A 8 12.97 -14.89 1.26
N VAL A 9 13.50 -14.60 0.07
CA VAL A 9 12.87 -13.69 -0.91
C VAL A 9 11.51 -14.24 -1.32
N GLU A 10 11.44 -15.50 -1.74
CA GLU A 10 10.19 -16.15 -2.13
C GLU A 10 9.15 -16.11 -1.00
N ASN A 11 9.56 -16.42 0.22
CA ASN A 11 8.68 -16.36 1.38
C ASN A 11 8.10 -14.95 1.61
N GLN A 12 8.88 -13.88 1.41
CA GLN A 12 8.37 -12.51 1.51
C GLN A 12 7.42 -12.13 0.36
N TYR A 13 7.61 -12.69 -0.84
CA TYR A 13 6.69 -12.49 -1.96
C TYR A 13 5.37 -13.23 -1.78
N VAL A 14 5.41 -14.46 -1.28
CA VAL A 14 4.22 -15.29 -1.00
C VAL A 14 3.46 -14.73 0.20
N ASN A 15 4.16 -14.43 1.30
CA ASN A 15 3.59 -13.92 2.54
C ASN A 15 3.73 -12.40 2.64
N TYR A 16 3.28 -11.70 1.60
CA TYR A 16 3.45 -10.26 1.47
C TYR A 16 2.82 -9.49 2.64
N GLY A 17 3.62 -8.65 3.29
CA GLY A 17 3.20 -7.86 4.45
C GLY A 17 3.38 -8.54 5.81
N THR A 18 3.82 -9.80 5.89
CA THR A 18 4.11 -10.44 7.19
C THR A 18 5.17 -9.69 7.97
N ARG A 19 6.30 -9.34 7.32
CA ARG A 19 7.35 -8.54 7.96
C ARG A 19 6.85 -7.16 8.41
N ALA A 20 5.95 -6.56 7.63
CA ALA A 20 5.35 -5.27 7.94
C ALA A 20 4.49 -5.34 9.22
N ARG A 21 3.70 -6.40 9.38
CA ARG A 21 2.91 -6.66 10.60
C ARG A 21 3.78 -6.95 11.82
N GLU A 22 4.90 -7.66 11.66
CA GLU A 22 5.85 -7.87 12.76
C GLU A 22 6.44 -6.54 13.25
N LEU A 23 6.89 -5.69 12.32
CA LEU A 23 7.44 -4.37 12.64
C LEU A 23 6.39 -3.49 13.33
N GLN A 24 5.14 -3.52 12.87
CA GLN A 24 4.02 -2.82 13.51
C GLN A 24 3.83 -3.27 14.97
N LYS A 25 3.86 -4.59 15.24
CA LYS A 25 3.79 -5.14 16.59
C LYS A 25 4.97 -4.76 17.47
N GLN A 26 6.12 -4.45 16.87
CA GLN A 26 7.31 -3.91 17.54
C GLN A 26 7.22 -2.39 17.78
N GLY A 27 6.09 -1.76 17.46
CA GLY A 27 5.85 -0.33 17.64
C GLY A 27 6.32 0.56 16.49
N GLN A 28 6.85 -0.02 15.40
CA GLN A 28 7.24 0.74 14.22
C GLN A 28 6.00 1.29 13.50
N LYS A 29 6.13 2.49 12.94
CA LYS A 29 5.07 3.11 12.13
C LYS A 29 5.34 2.84 10.66
N LEU A 30 4.32 2.34 9.96
CA LEU A 30 4.43 2.01 8.54
C LEU A 30 3.65 3.01 7.70
N ILE A 31 4.30 3.56 6.67
CA ILE A 31 3.66 4.45 5.71
C ILE A 31 3.54 3.70 4.39
N GLY A 32 2.28 3.47 3.98
CA GLY A 32 1.96 2.92 2.69
C GLY A 32 2.33 3.89 1.59
N TYR A 33 2.80 3.38 0.46
CA TYR A 33 3.00 4.19 -0.73
C TYR A 33 2.69 3.41 -2.00
N ILE A 34 2.35 4.16 -3.04
CA ILE A 34 2.13 3.65 -4.39
C ILE A 34 2.99 4.50 -5.34
N CYS A 35 3.41 3.90 -6.47
CA CYS A 35 4.31 4.51 -7.45
C CYS A 35 5.74 4.76 -6.92
N SER A 36 6.72 4.66 -7.81
CA SER A 36 8.14 4.88 -7.47
C SER A 36 8.48 6.35 -7.25
N PHE A 37 7.56 7.27 -7.51
CA PHE A 37 7.77 8.71 -7.36
C PHE A 37 7.65 9.21 -5.91
N VAL A 38 7.19 8.37 -4.98
CA VAL A 38 7.18 8.74 -3.56
C VAL A 38 8.61 8.75 -3.02
N PRO A 39 9.06 9.86 -2.40
CA PRO A 39 10.39 9.96 -1.80
C PRO A 39 10.47 9.14 -0.51
N LEU A 40 10.97 7.91 -0.61
CA LEU A 40 11.04 6.97 0.51
C LEU A 40 12.02 7.44 1.60
N GLU A 41 12.99 8.26 1.21
CA GLU A 41 13.98 8.88 2.08
C GLU A 41 13.32 9.78 3.12
N ILE A 42 12.26 10.53 2.75
CA ILE A 42 11.52 11.40 3.68
C ILE A 42 10.79 10.54 4.73
N ILE A 43 10.14 9.46 4.29
CA ILE A 43 9.46 8.51 5.18
C ILE A 43 10.47 7.89 6.16
N THR A 44 11.61 7.44 5.64
CA THR A 44 12.66 6.78 6.42
C THR A 44 13.33 7.73 7.40
N ALA A 45 13.61 8.97 6.99
CA ALA A 45 14.19 10.00 7.84
C ALA A 45 13.28 10.39 9.02
N ALA A 46 11.96 10.26 8.85
CA ALA A 46 10.98 10.46 9.92
C ALA A 46 10.91 9.27 10.91
N GLY A 47 11.73 8.23 10.74
CA GLY A 47 11.70 7.02 11.57
C GLY A 47 10.57 6.05 11.23
N CYS A 48 9.89 6.25 10.10
CA CYS A 48 8.84 5.35 9.61
C CYS A 48 9.40 4.33 8.63
N VAL A 49 8.72 3.19 8.51
CA VAL A 49 9.04 2.14 7.53
C VAL A 49 8.18 2.32 6.28
N PRO A 50 8.77 2.60 5.10
CA PRO A 50 8.00 2.67 3.86
C PRO A 50 7.52 1.27 3.45
N PHE A 51 6.23 1.15 3.15
CA PHE A 51 5.61 -0.10 2.72
C PHE A 51 4.95 0.07 1.34
N ARG A 52 5.40 -0.70 0.34
CA ARG A 52 4.82 -0.65 -1.00
C ARG A 52 3.45 -1.33 -1.00
N VAL A 53 2.41 -0.59 -1.31
CA VAL A 53 1.08 -1.17 -1.51
C VAL A 53 1.02 -1.80 -2.90
N ARG A 54 0.41 -2.99 -2.98
CA ARG A 54 0.24 -3.75 -4.23
C ARG A 54 -1.18 -4.27 -4.38
N GLY A 55 -1.58 -4.53 -5.61
CA GLY A 55 -2.74 -5.34 -5.93
C GLY A 55 -2.46 -6.84 -5.77
N ASP A 56 -3.52 -7.63 -5.86
CA ASP A 56 -3.47 -9.09 -6.02
C ASP A 56 -4.40 -9.48 -7.17
N ILE A 57 -3.84 -10.10 -8.21
CA ILE A 57 -4.58 -10.54 -9.39
C ILE A 57 -5.57 -11.67 -9.09
N ARG A 58 -5.37 -12.38 -7.97
CA ARG A 58 -6.23 -13.49 -7.54
C ARG A 58 -7.42 -13.02 -6.72
N GLU A 59 -7.40 -11.76 -6.28
CA GLU A 59 -8.46 -11.17 -5.47
C GLU A 59 -9.39 -10.34 -6.36
N PRO A 60 -10.69 -10.68 -6.43
CA PRO A 60 -11.63 -9.89 -7.18
C PRO A 60 -11.83 -8.51 -6.53
N ILE A 61 -11.92 -7.48 -7.35
CA ILE A 61 -12.26 -6.12 -6.91
C ILE A 61 -13.76 -6.13 -6.60
N THR A 62 -14.13 -5.85 -5.35
CA THR A 62 -15.54 -5.85 -4.92
C THR A 62 -15.89 -4.58 -4.16
N GLN A 63 -15.26 -4.32 -3.03
CA GLN A 63 -15.50 -3.10 -2.24
C GLN A 63 -14.90 -1.86 -2.92
N GLY A 64 -13.80 -2.02 -3.66
CA GLY A 64 -13.22 -0.93 -4.43
C GLY A 64 -14.18 -0.39 -5.49
N ASP A 65 -14.93 -1.27 -6.16
CA ASP A 65 -15.86 -0.91 -7.24
C ASP A 65 -17.16 -0.26 -6.73
N THR A 66 -17.48 -0.35 -5.43
CA THR A 66 -18.61 0.39 -4.84
C THR A 66 -18.25 1.84 -4.49
N LEU A 67 -16.96 2.16 -4.47
CA LEU A 67 -16.41 3.43 -4.02
C LEU A 67 -15.65 4.18 -5.13
N MET A 68 -15.32 3.50 -6.23
CA MET A 68 -14.52 4.02 -7.33
C MET A 68 -15.05 3.50 -8.66
N GLU A 69 -14.99 4.35 -9.69
CA GLU A 69 -15.46 4.00 -11.02
C GLU A 69 -14.58 2.92 -11.67
N THR A 70 -15.22 1.97 -12.35
CA THR A 70 -14.56 0.83 -13.00
C THR A 70 -13.64 1.23 -14.16
N ILE A 71 -13.74 2.47 -14.66
CA ILE A 71 -12.84 3.05 -15.66
C ILE A 71 -11.42 3.29 -15.11
N VAL A 72 -11.26 3.40 -13.79
CA VAL A 72 -9.94 3.58 -13.17
C VAL A 72 -9.06 2.36 -13.41
N CYS A 73 -7.75 2.60 -13.60
CA CYS A 73 -6.76 1.56 -13.82
C CYS A 73 -6.94 0.37 -12.85
N PRO A 74 -7.01 -0.88 -13.35
CA PRO A 74 -7.24 -2.06 -12.51
C PRO A 74 -6.22 -2.22 -11.37
N PHE A 75 -4.97 -1.77 -11.58
CA PHE A 75 -3.95 -1.79 -10.54
C PHE A 75 -4.32 -0.89 -9.36
N ILE A 76 -4.73 0.35 -9.61
CA ILE A 76 -5.16 1.28 -8.57
C ILE A 76 -6.41 0.77 -7.87
N ARG A 77 -7.39 0.28 -8.64
CA ARG A 77 -8.61 -0.32 -8.07
C ARG A 77 -8.30 -1.52 -7.18
N SER A 78 -7.41 -2.43 -7.60
CA SER A 78 -7.00 -3.58 -6.80
C SER A 78 -6.27 -3.18 -5.52
N CYS A 79 -5.32 -2.24 -5.58
CA CYS A 79 -4.66 -1.73 -4.38
C CYS A 79 -5.65 -1.08 -3.41
N PHE A 80 -6.62 -0.31 -3.93
CA PHE A 80 -7.64 0.34 -3.13
C PHE A 80 -8.57 -0.68 -2.46
N ASP A 81 -9.08 -1.63 -3.25
CA ASP A 81 -9.97 -2.70 -2.80
C ASP A 81 -9.35 -3.53 -1.67
N LEU A 82 -8.08 -3.91 -1.79
CA LEU A 82 -7.37 -4.60 -0.72
C LEU A 82 -7.20 -3.73 0.52
N SER A 83 -7.02 -2.42 0.35
CA SER A 83 -6.89 -1.48 1.47
C SER A 83 -8.22 -1.35 2.23
N VAL A 84 -9.34 -1.16 1.54
CA VAL A 84 -10.67 -1.05 2.17
C VAL A 84 -11.13 -2.38 2.79
N LYS A 85 -10.70 -3.53 2.23
CA LYS A 85 -10.91 -4.86 2.82
C LYS A 85 -10.04 -5.15 4.05
N GLY A 86 -9.20 -4.20 4.46
CA GLY A 86 -8.35 -4.32 5.64
C GLY A 86 -7.08 -5.15 5.46
N LYS A 87 -6.69 -5.48 4.22
CA LYS A 87 -5.44 -6.20 3.95
C LYS A 87 -4.21 -5.42 4.45
N TYR A 88 -4.33 -4.10 4.57
CA TYR A 88 -3.26 -3.18 4.96
C TYR A 88 -3.56 -2.40 6.26
N ASP A 89 -4.39 -2.92 7.17
CA ASP A 89 -4.75 -2.27 8.46
C ASP A 89 -3.57 -2.02 9.41
N PHE A 90 -2.39 -2.55 9.11
CA PHE A 90 -1.17 -2.26 9.86
C PHE A 90 -0.53 -0.92 9.47
N LEU A 91 -0.99 -0.26 8.42
CA LEU A 91 -0.48 1.03 7.98
C LEU A 91 -0.92 2.15 8.94
N SER A 92 0.01 3.02 9.28
CA SER A 92 -0.24 4.23 10.07
C SER A 92 -0.51 5.46 9.19
N GLY A 93 -0.29 5.34 7.88
CA GLY A 93 -0.59 6.37 6.91
C GLY A 93 -0.32 5.94 5.47
N MET A 94 -0.63 6.82 4.52
CA MET A 94 -0.45 6.59 3.09
C MET A 94 0.11 7.85 2.40
N VAL A 95 1.00 7.65 1.42
CA VAL A 95 1.46 8.70 0.51
C VAL A 95 1.17 8.28 -0.92
N ILE A 96 0.49 9.13 -1.67
CA ILE A 96 0.22 8.95 -3.09
C ILE A 96 0.84 10.12 -3.84
N PRO A 97 1.69 9.89 -4.85
CA PRO A 97 2.32 10.99 -5.58
C PRO A 97 1.43 11.47 -6.74
N HIS A 98 1.77 12.63 -7.29
CA HIS A 98 1.33 13.13 -8.57
C HIS A 98 1.96 12.30 -9.71
N GLY A 99 1.56 11.03 -9.79
CA GLY A 99 2.00 10.07 -10.79
C GLY A 99 1.17 10.13 -12.06
N CYS A 100 0.14 9.29 -12.16
CA CYS A 100 -0.79 9.26 -13.29
C CYS A 100 -2.19 9.72 -12.88
N ASP A 101 -3.05 10.00 -13.87
CA ASP A 101 -4.43 10.47 -13.62
C ASP A 101 -5.23 9.52 -12.73
N SER A 102 -5.06 8.20 -12.87
CA SER A 102 -5.72 7.24 -11.98
C SER A 102 -5.34 7.43 -10.51
N MET A 103 -4.09 7.81 -10.20
CA MET A 103 -3.66 8.11 -8.83
C MET A 103 -4.19 9.46 -8.37
N VAL A 104 -4.00 10.50 -9.18
CA VAL A 104 -4.38 11.88 -8.82
C VAL A 104 -5.89 12.01 -8.63
N ARG A 105 -6.68 11.47 -9.56
CA ARG A 105 -8.15 11.55 -9.51
C ARG A 105 -8.74 10.71 -8.40
N SER A 106 -8.13 9.58 -8.05
CA SER A 106 -8.62 8.71 -6.98
C SER A 106 -8.14 9.09 -5.58
N TYR A 107 -7.15 9.99 -5.45
CA TYR A 107 -6.58 10.39 -4.16
C TYR A 107 -7.64 10.72 -3.10
N SER A 108 -8.61 11.58 -3.44
CA SER A 108 -9.65 12.02 -2.50
C SER A 108 -10.53 10.86 -2.05
N THR A 109 -10.88 9.95 -2.97
CA THR A 109 -11.63 8.73 -2.67
C THR A 109 -10.87 7.86 -1.69
N TRP A 110 -9.56 7.67 -1.90
CA TRP A 110 -8.74 6.88 -0.98
C TRP A 110 -8.67 7.49 0.41
N ASN A 111 -8.40 8.79 0.50
CA ASN A 111 -8.31 9.50 1.77
C ASN A 111 -9.62 9.41 2.56
N TYR A 112 -10.75 9.64 1.88
CA TYR A 112 -12.08 9.56 2.47
C TYR A 112 -12.41 8.15 2.97
N SER A 113 -12.14 7.11 2.17
CA SER A 113 -12.56 5.74 2.49
C SER A 113 -11.66 5.02 3.49
N LEU A 114 -10.36 5.33 3.54
CA LEU A 114 -9.41 4.60 4.39
C LEU A 114 -9.27 5.18 5.80
N ASN A 115 -9.66 6.44 6.01
CA ASN A 115 -9.63 7.12 7.32
C ASN A 115 -8.32 6.89 8.11
N LEU A 116 -7.18 6.90 7.41
CA LEU A 116 -5.88 6.70 8.01
C LEU A 116 -5.48 7.94 8.82
N PRO A 117 -4.71 7.79 9.92
CA PRO A 117 -4.24 8.94 10.72
C PRO A 117 -3.39 9.94 9.92
N TYR A 118 -2.76 9.49 8.84
CA TYR A 118 -1.97 10.32 7.94
C TYR A 118 -2.23 9.94 6.48
N PHE A 119 -2.54 10.92 5.66
CA PHE A 119 -2.73 10.74 4.23
C PHE A 119 -2.17 11.97 3.51
N HIS A 120 -1.25 11.76 2.57
CA HIS A 120 -0.55 12.87 1.92
C HIS A 120 -0.41 12.69 0.42
N PHE A 121 -0.54 13.80 -0.28
CA PHE A 121 -0.34 13.92 -1.71
C PHE A 121 0.97 14.66 -1.97
N VAL A 122 1.84 14.10 -2.81
CA VAL A 122 3.17 14.67 -3.12
C VAL A 122 3.40 14.86 -4.61
#